data_AF-A0A1R0XAD6-F1
#
_entry.id   AF-A0A1R0XAD6-F1
#
_cell.length_a   1.000
_cell.length_b   1.000
_cell.length_c   1.000
_cell.angle_alpha   90.00
_cell.angle_beta   90.00
_cell.angle_gamma   90.00
#
_symmetry.space_group_name_H-M   'P 1'
#
loop_
_entity.id
_entity.type
_entity.pdbx_description
1 polymer ?
#
loop_
_entity_poly.entity_id
_entity_poly.type
_entity_poly.pdbx_seq_one_letter_code
_entity_poly.pdbx_strand_id
1 'polypeptide(L)'
;MDIEVLILAQLMKGAKHGYEIKKNIIFVMGNDKIVNNNSLYPKLKLFEKRKWVIKKTEIQERRPKRYVYSITTEGEERFNTCLTEFTLETIRIDNEWSIRLAYYELLDQETRRRLLDYRETYMNEKLDHLQQLSKVVGNSEDMDYSEELYFYTRSMVLREIELIKELSRKLEA
;
A
#
# COMPACT_ATOMS: atom_id res chain seq x y z
N MET A 1 -5.75 -3.74 5.17
CA MET A 1 -6.43 -4.63 4.19
C MET A 1 -5.50 -4.88 2.99
N ASP A 2 -4.57 -3.98 2.73
CA ASP A 2 -3.19 -4.07 2.24
C ASP A 2 -2.77 -5.29 1.41
N ILE A 3 -2.56 -6.44 2.05
CA ILE A 3 -1.93 -7.60 1.42
C ILE A 3 -2.81 -8.21 0.30
N GLU A 4 -4.13 -8.00 0.37
CA GLU A 4 -5.06 -8.50 -0.64
C GLU A 4 -4.86 -7.83 -1.99
N VAL A 5 -4.80 -6.49 -2.02
CA VAL A 5 -4.50 -5.70 -3.22
C VAL A 5 -3.14 -6.09 -3.77
N LEU A 6 -2.13 -6.20 -2.91
CA LEU A 6 -0.77 -6.55 -3.31
C LEU A 6 -0.68 -7.94 -3.96
N ILE A 7 -1.34 -8.95 -3.40
CA ILE A 7 -1.35 -10.31 -3.97
C ILE A 7 -2.08 -10.31 -5.32
N LEU A 8 -3.28 -9.72 -5.39
CA LEU A 8 -4.06 -9.70 -6.62
C LEU A 8 -3.35 -8.90 -7.73
N ALA A 9 -2.74 -7.77 -7.39
CA ALA A 9 -1.93 -6.98 -8.33
C ALA A 9 -0.74 -7.78 -8.91
N GLN A 10 -0.12 -8.66 -8.12
CA GLN A 10 0.91 -9.56 -8.67
C GLN A 10 0.31 -10.54 -9.67
N LEU A 11 -0.88 -11.05 -9.42
CA LEU A 11 -1.54 -12.02 -10.30
C LEU A 11 -2.15 -11.38 -11.55
N MET A 12 -2.52 -10.09 -11.51
CA MET A 12 -2.86 -9.29 -12.69
C MET A 12 -1.73 -9.27 -13.73
N LYS A 13 -0.47 -9.34 -13.28
CA LYS A 13 0.71 -9.41 -14.15
C LYS A 13 1.02 -10.82 -14.67
N GLY A 14 0.06 -11.74 -14.62
CA GLY A 14 0.20 -13.13 -15.02
C GLY A 14 0.46 -14.11 -13.88
N ALA A 15 0.29 -15.40 -14.19
CA ALA A 15 0.36 -16.49 -13.22
C ALA A 15 1.74 -16.62 -12.55
N LYS A 16 1.78 -16.85 -11.23
CA LYS A 16 3.01 -16.84 -10.43
C LYS A 16 3.01 -17.89 -9.32
N HIS A 17 4.21 -18.27 -8.89
CA HIS A 17 4.38 -19.04 -7.67
C HIS A 17 4.22 -18.15 -6.42
N GLY A 18 3.81 -18.74 -5.30
CA GLY A 18 3.68 -18.01 -4.02
C GLY A 18 4.97 -17.31 -3.59
N TYR A 19 6.14 -17.94 -3.80
CA TYR A 19 7.44 -17.32 -3.51
C TYR A 19 7.71 -16.08 -4.37
N GLU A 20 7.34 -16.10 -5.65
CA GLU A 20 7.52 -14.96 -6.57
C GLU A 20 6.59 -13.80 -6.19
N ILE A 21 5.34 -14.11 -5.83
CA ILE A 21 4.39 -13.11 -5.31
C ILE A 21 4.99 -12.40 -4.10
N LYS A 22 5.50 -13.15 -3.11
CA LYS A 22 6.15 -12.58 -1.93
C LYS A 22 7.33 -11.70 -2.30
N LYS A 23 8.26 -12.22 -3.12
CA LYS A 23 9.49 -11.52 -3.52
C LYS A 23 9.16 -10.19 -4.20
N ASN A 24 8.20 -10.20 -5.12
CA ASN A 24 7.82 -9.01 -5.87
C ASN A 24 7.12 -7.97 -4.97
N ILE A 25 6.28 -8.40 -4.03
CA ILE A 25 5.64 -7.49 -3.07
C ILE A 25 6.71 -6.80 -2.21
N ILE A 26 7.67 -7.55 -1.67
CA ILE A 26 8.77 -6.97 -0.86
C ILE A 26 9.58 -5.97 -1.70
N PHE A 27 9.86 -6.31 -2.96
CA PHE A 27 10.60 -5.42 -3.86
C PHE A 27 9.85 -4.11 -4.14
N VAL A 28 8.56 -4.18 -4.48
CA VAL A 28 7.74 -2.99 -4.79
C VAL A 28 7.54 -2.11 -3.55
N MET A 29 7.33 -2.72 -2.39
CA MET A 29 7.00 -2.00 -1.16
C MET A 29 8.24 -1.58 -0.35
N GLY A 30 9.42 -2.09 -0.69
CA GLY A 30 10.67 -1.83 0.04
C GLY A 30 10.66 -2.29 1.50
N ASN A 31 9.73 -3.17 1.89
CA ASN A 31 9.49 -3.58 3.28
C ASN A 31 9.22 -5.08 3.36
N ASP A 32 10.11 -5.83 4.00
CA ASP A 32 10.01 -7.28 4.15
C ASP A 32 8.95 -7.72 5.19
N LYS A 33 8.55 -6.82 6.09
CA LYS A 33 7.51 -7.09 7.10
C LYS A 33 6.10 -7.05 6.54
N ILE A 34 5.90 -6.50 5.34
CA ILE A 34 4.56 -6.33 4.76
C ILE A 34 3.93 -7.68 4.37
N VAL A 35 4.74 -8.69 4.05
CA VAL A 35 4.26 -10.01 3.67
C VAL A 35 5.18 -11.12 4.17
N ASN A 36 4.59 -12.12 4.80
CA ASN A 36 5.29 -13.33 5.21
C ASN A 36 4.50 -14.57 4.78
N ASN A 37 5.07 -15.75 4.98
CA ASN A 37 4.43 -17.00 4.52
C ASN A 37 3.12 -17.27 5.30
N ASN A 38 3.06 -16.87 6.57
CA ASN A 38 1.91 -17.05 7.44
C ASN A 38 0.76 -16.10 7.09
N SER A 39 1.02 -14.98 6.41
CA SER A 39 -0.02 -14.09 5.88
C SER A 39 -0.39 -14.42 4.43
N LEU A 40 0.60 -14.74 3.59
CA LEU A 40 0.41 -14.98 2.16
C LEU A 40 -0.41 -16.24 1.86
N TYR A 41 0.02 -17.41 2.36
CA TYR A 41 -0.61 -18.68 1.97
C TYR A 41 -2.04 -18.83 2.49
N PRO A 42 -2.38 -18.41 3.72
CA PRO A 42 -3.78 -18.39 4.15
C PRO A 42 -4.65 -17.47 3.29
N LYS A 43 -4.14 -16.32 2.84
CA LYS A 43 -4.86 -15.42 1.92
C LYS A 43 -5.06 -16.06 0.55
N LEU A 44 -4.05 -16.69 -0.04
CA LEU A 44 -4.18 -17.41 -1.31
C LEU A 44 -5.23 -18.54 -1.21
N LYS A 45 -5.24 -19.29 -0.10
CA LYS A 45 -6.26 -20.32 0.15
C LYS A 45 -7.67 -19.72 0.28
N LEU A 46 -7.79 -18.55 0.90
CA LEU A 46 -9.06 -17.83 0.99
C LEU A 46 -9.52 -17.35 -0.39
N PHE A 47 -8.61 -16.83 -1.23
CA PHE A 47 -8.92 -16.37 -2.59
C PHE A 47 -9.36 -17.51 -3.49
N GLU A 48 -8.72 -18.68 -3.36
CA GLU A 48 -9.17 -19.92 -4.01
C GLU A 48 -10.59 -20.30 -3.59
N LYS A 49 -10.88 -20.30 -2.28
CA LYS A 49 -12.24 -20.56 -1.77
C LYS A 49 -13.28 -19.57 -2.29
N ARG A 50 -12.89 -18.30 -2.48
CA ARG A 50 -13.73 -17.22 -3.03
C ARG A 50 -13.77 -17.20 -4.56
N LYS A 51 -13.08 -18.13 -5.23
CA LYS A 51 -12.95 -18.20 -6.70
C LYS A 51 -12.31 -16.96 -7.33
N TRP A 52 -11.53 -16.18 -6.57
CA TRP A 52 -10.75 -15.05 -7.09
C TRP A 52 -9.43 -15.48 -7.72
N VAL A 53 -8.94 -16.66 -7.33
CA VAL A 53 -7.67 -17.20 -7.77
C VAL A 53 -7.82 -18.70 -8.03
N ILE A 54 -7.24 -19.19 -9.12
CA ILE A 54 -7.11 -20.63 -9.42
C ILE A 54 -5.71 -21.08 -9.02
N LYS A 55 -5.64 -22.23 -8.37
CA LYS A 55 -4.39 -22.90 -8.00
C LYS A 55 -4.17 -24.12 -8.90
N LYS A 56 -3.10 -24.11 -9.69
CA LYS A 56 -2.66 -25.26 -10.50
C LYS A 56 -1.43 -25.91 -9.87
N THR A 57 -1.39 -27.24 -9.93
CA THR A 57 -0.22 -28.00 -9.49
C THR A 57 0.65 -28.29 -10.71
N GLU A 58 1.91 -27.87 -10.67
CA GLU A 58 2.92 -28.32 -11.61
C GLU A 58 3.61 -29.55 -11.04
N ILE A 59 3.44 -30.67 -11.75
CA ILE A 59 4.15 -31.90 -11.45
C ILE A 59 5.53 -31.79 -12.12
N GLN A 60 6.57 -31.82 -11.31
CA GLN A 60 7.96 -31.91 -11.79
C GLN A 60 8.50 -33.29 -11.44
N GLU A 61 9.09 -33.99 -12.41
CA GLU A 61 9.78 -35.24 -12.12
C GLU A 61 10.94 -34.97 -11.15
N ARG A 62 10.98 -35.70 -10.03
CA ARG A 62 12.02 -35.66 -8.99
C ARG A 62 12.13 -34.36 -8.17
N ARG A 63 11.12 -33.46 -8.20
CA ARG A 63 11.09 -32.25 -7.35
C ARG A 63 9.77 -32.12 -6.58
N PRO A 64 9.74 -31.35 -5.47
CA PRO A 64 8.50 -31.07 -4.74
C PRO A 64 7.46 -30.40 -5.64
N LYS A 65 6.19 -30.74 -5.44
CA LYS A 65 5.05 -30.10 -6.13
C LYS A 65 5.13 -28.58 -5.99
N ARG A 66 5.03 -27.86 -7.11
CA ARG A 66 4.91 -26.40 -7.10
C ARG A 66 3.49 -25.98 -7.42
N TYR A 67 3.05 -24.92 -6.76
CA TYR A 67 1.74 -24.33 -7.00
C TYR A 67 1.90 -23.04 -7.78
N VAL A 68 1.18 -22.93 -8.88
CA VAL A 68 1.04 -21.72 -9.67
C VAL A 68 -0.35 -21.16 -9.42
N TYR A 69 -0.42 -19.87 -9.12
CA TYR A 69 -1.65 -19.14 -8.88
C TYR A 69 -1.93 -18.23 -10.07
N SER A 70 -3.19 -18.18 -10.52
CA SER A 70 -3.65 -17.28 -11.56
C SER A 70 -4.94 -16.58 -11.12
N ILE A 71 -5.10 -15.30 -11.43
CA ILE A 71 -6.32 -14.56 -11.12
C ILE A 71 -7.49 -15.02 -12.03
N THR A 72 -8.72 -14.89 -11.55
CA THR A 72 -9.95 -15.07 -12.34
C THR A 72 -10.61 -13.72 -12.58
N THR A 73 -11.63 -13.67 -13.44
CA THR A 73 -12.43 -12.45 -13.67
C THR A 73 -13.01 -11.89 -12.36
N GLU A 74 -13.53 -12.73 -11.47
CA GLU A 74 -14.02 -12.28 -10.16
C GLU A 74 -12.90 -11.74 -9.26
N GLY A 75 -11.68 -12.25 -9.42
CA GLY A 75 -10.49 -11.73 -8.75
C GLY A 75 -10.06 -10.37 -9.29
N GLU A 76 -10.18 -10.14 -10.60
CA GLU A 76 -9.89 -8.85 -11.25
C GLU A 76 -10.88 -7.78 -10.78
N GLU A 77 -12.18 -8.09 -10.76
CA GLU A 77 -13.21 -7.21 -10.20
C GLU A 77 -12.89 -6.88 -8.74
N ARG A 78 -12.57 -7.90 -7.94
CA ARG A 78 -12.21 -7.70 -6.54
C ARG A 78 -10.98 -6.81 -6.36
N PHE A 79 -9.96 -6.99 -7.19
CA PHE A 79 -8.77 -6.14 -7.18
C PHE A 79 -9.14 -4.68 -7.42
N ASN A 80 -9.93 -4.42 -8.46
CA ASN A 80 -10.38 -3.07 -8.80
C ASN A 80 -11.18 -2.45 -7.65
N THR A 81 -12.17 -3.17 -7.11
CA THR A 81 -12.95 -2.74 -5.94
C THR A 81 -12.06 -2.39 -4.75
N CYS A 82 -11.12 -3.27 -4.38
CA CYS A 82 -10.23 -3.00 -3.23
C CYS A 82 -9.32 -1.79 -3.46
N LEU A 83 -8.89 -1.56 -4.70
CA LEU A 83 -8.01 -0.44 -5.03
C LEU A 83 -8.77 0.89 -5.01
N THR A 84 -9.99 0.93 -5.55
CA THR A 84 -10.78 2.16 -5.72
C THR A 84 -11.67 2.50 -4.53
N GLU A 85 -12.13 1.51 -3.76
CA GLU A 85 -12.94 1.75 -2.57
C GLU A 85 -12.04 2.02 -1.35
N PHE A 86 -12.06 3.27 -0.89
CA PHE A 86 -11.38 3.70 0.31
C PHE A 86 -12.05 4.93 0.91
N THR A 87 -11.84 5.11 2.21
CA THR A 87 -12.29 6.28 2.98
C THR A 87 -11.11 7.15 3.38
N LEU A 88 -11.39 8.34 3.91
CA LEU A 88 -10.38 9.19 4.53
C LEU A 88 -9.57 8.39 5.59
N GLU A 89 -10.25 7.69 6.49
CA GLU A 89 -9.61 6.86 7.52
C GLU A 89 -8.72 5.75 6.95
N THR A 90 -9.09 5.19 5.80
CA THR A 90 -8.25 4.19 5.11
C THR A 90 -6.94 4.82 4.67
N ILE A 91 -7.00 6.01 4.07
CA ILE A 91 -5.83 6.71 3.51
C ILE A 91 -4.90 7.29 4.60
N ARG A 92 -5.38 7.43 5.85
CA ARG A 92 -4.52 7.79 6.99
C ARG A 92 -3.51 6.69 7.34
N ILE A 93 -3.76 5.44 6.94
CA ILE A 93 -2.84 4.32 7.14
C ILE A 93 -1.74 4.36 6.07
N ASP A 94 -0.47 4.50 6.49
CA ASP A 94 0.67 4.67 5.57
C ASP A 94 0.82 3.54 4.54
N ASN A 95 0.51 2.30 4.93
CA ASN A 95 0.53 1.16 4.00
C ASN A 95 -0.58 1.27 2.94
N GLU A 96 -1.79 1.66 3.32
CA GLU A 96 -2.92 1.79 2.39
C GLU A 96 -2.68 2.94 1.39
N TRP A 97 -2.05 4.04 1.83
CA TRP A 97 -1.54 5.11 0.97
C TRP A 97 -0.47 4.58 0.00
N SER A 98 0.58 3.94 0.53
CA SER A 98 1.72 3.45 -0.26
C SER A 98 1.30 2.45 -1.33
N ILE A 99 0.32 1.59 -1.02
CA ILE A 99 -0.22 0.60 -1.97
C ILE A 99 -0.95 1.28 -3.12
N ARG A 100 -1.80 2.27 -2.83
CA ARG A 100 -2.51 3.02 -3.88
C ARG A 100 -1.58 3.88 -4.70
N LEU A 101 -0.53 4.42 -4.09
CA LEU A 101 0.53 5.12 -4.81
C LEU A 101 1.33 4.18 -5.73
N ALA A 102 1.62 2.95 -5.28
CA ALA A 102 2.32 1.94 -6.10
C ALA A 102 1.53 1.51 -7.34
N TYR A 103 0.20 1.60 -7.29
CA TYR A 103 -0.71 1.28 -8.40
C TYR A 103 -1.48 2.51 -8.89
N TYR A 104 -0.94 3.71 -8.67
CA TYR A 104 -1.58 4.98 -8.99
C TYR A 104 -2.03 5.06 -10.45
N GLU A 105 -1.24 4.48 -11.36
CA GLU A 105 -1.55 4.49 -12.78
C GLU A 105 -2.79 3.67 -13.17
N LEU A 106 -3.26 2.78 -12.29
CA LEU A 106 -4.47 1.97 -12.52
C LEU A 106 -5.75 2.67 -12.06
N LEU A 107 -5.64 3.79 -11.33
CA LEU A 107 -6.79 4.56 -10.86
C LEU A 107 -7.28 5.51 -11.96
N ASP A 108 -8.59 5.72 -12.04
CA ASP A 108 -9.17 6.78 -12.86
C ASP A 108 -8.91 8.18 -12.27
N GLN A 109 -9.16 9.23 -13.06
CA GLN A 109 -8.84 10.61 -12.68
C GLN A 109 -9.60 11.06 -11.41
N GLU A 110 -10.87 10.67 -11.27
CA GLU A 110 -11.69 11.04 -10.10
C GLU A 110 -11.15 10.38 -8.82
N THR A 111 -10.83 9.09 -8.90
CA THR A 111 -10.27 8.32 -7.78
C THR A 111 -8.88 8.82 -7.42
N ARG A 112 -8.04 9.18 -8.40
CA ARG A 112 -6.73 9.82 -8.15
C ARG A 112 -6.89 11.14 -7.41
N ARG A 113 -7.82 12.00 -7.83
CA ARG A 113 -8.10 13.27 -7.14
C ARG A 113 -8.52 13.03 -5.69
N ARG A 114 -9.52 12.16 -5.47
CA ARG A 114 -9.99 11.81 -4.12
C ARG A 114 -8.87 11.25 -3.23
N LEU A 115 -8.01 10.40 -3.77
CA LEU A 115 -6.86 9.82 -3.07
C LEU A 115 -5.91 10.92 -2.57
N LEU A 116 -5.56 11.87 -3.45
CA LEU A 116 -4.67 12.98 -3.13
C LEU A 116 -5.32 13.94 -2.11
N ASP A 117 -6.58 14.31 -2.30
CA ASP A 117 -7.31 15.21 -1.40
C ASP A 117 -7.38 14.66 0.03
N TYR A 118 -7.70 13.35 0.17
CA TYR A 118 -7.76 12.69 1.47
C TYR A 118 -6.39 12.64 2.15
N ARG A 119 -5.33 12.34 1.40
CA ARG A 119 -3.98 12.28 1.96
C ARG A 119 -3.45 13.66 2.30
N GLU A 120 -3.72 14.67 1.49
CA GLU A 120 -3.36 16.07 1.75
C GLU A 120 -4.01 16.57 3.04
N THR A 121 -5.31 16.30 3.22
CA THR A 121 -6.04 16.62 4.46
C THR A 121 -5.30 16.04 5.68
N TYR A 122 -4.99 14.75 5.65
CA TYR A 122 -4.29 14.08 6.76
C TYR A 122 -2.86 14.63 6.99
N MET A 123 -2.11 14.88 5.92
CA MET A 123 -0.74 15.42 6.05
C MET A 123 -0.72 16.84 6.61
N ASN A 124 -1.69 17.68 6.23
CA ASN A 124 -1.84 19.02 6.78
C ASN A 124 -2.22 18.98 8.27
N GLU A 125 -3.19 18.13 8.67
CA GLU A 125 -3.51 17.91 10.09
C GLU A 125 -2.28 17.47 10.90
N LYS A 126 -1.48 16.55 10.34
CA LYS A 126 -0.24 16.07 10.95
C LYS A 126 0.81 17.17 11.07
N LEU A 127 0.93 18.03 10.05
CA LEU A 127 1.83 19.18 10.06
C LEU A 127 1.42 20.20 11.13
N ASP A 128 0.12 20.51 11.24
CA ASP A 128 -0.42 21.44 12.24
C ASP A 128 -0.16 20.94 13.66
N HIS A 129 -0.38 19.64 13.91
CA HIS A 129 -0.06 19.01 15.19
C HIS A 129 1.44 19.12 15.52
N LEU A 130 2.33 18.88 14.57
CA LEU A 130 3.77 19.05 14.76
C LEU A 130 4.14 20.52 15.05
N GLN A 131 3.50 21.48 14.38
CA GLN A 131 3.74 22.90 14.65
C GLN A 131 3.28 23.30 16.05
N GLN A 132 2.15 22.78 16.52
CA GLN A 132 1.72 23.00 17.91
C GLN A 132 2.73 22.43 18.92
N LEU A 133 3.26 21.24 18.68
CA LEU A 133 4.32 20.67 19.50
C LEU A 133 5.57 21.57 19.53
N SER A 134 6.01 22.11 18.39
CA SER A 134 7.20 22.98 18.35
C SER A 134 7.09 24.26 19.21
N LYS A 135 5.87 24.78 19.41
CA LYS A 135 5.65 25.93 20.31
C LYS A 135 5.86 25.58 21.78
N VAL A 136 5.71 24.31 22.14
CA VAL A 136 6.00 23.76 23.47
C VAL A 136 7.50 23.44 23.60
N VAL A 137 8.13 22.97 22.51
CA VAL A 137 9.55 22.59 22.43
C VAL A 137 10.53 23.76 22.65
N GLY A 138 10.09 25.01 22.45
CA GLY A 138 10.91 26.21 22.70
C GLY A 138 11.44 26.35 24.15
N ASN A 139 10.90 25.57 25.10
CA ASN A 139 11.43 25.38 26.45
C ASN A 139 11.98 23.94 26.55
N SER A 140 13.26 23.76 26.23
CA SER A 140 13.93 22.46 26.07
C SER A 140 13.93 21.53 27.29
N GLU A 141 13.45 21.98 28.44
CA GLU A 141 13.45 21.22 29.70
C GLU A 141 12.24 20.25 29.84
N ASP A 142 11.19 20.40 29.02
CA ASP A 142 9.92 19.66 29.16
C ASP A 142 9.62 18.65 28.03
N MET A 143 10.63 18.23 27.25
CA MET A 143 10.40 17.31 26.11
C MET A 143 10.45 15.83 26.51
N ASP A 144 9.36 15.10 26.24
CA ASP A 144 9.31 13.63 26.33
C ASP A 144 10.08 12.90 25.19
N TYR A 145 10.48 13.61 24.12
CA TYR A 145 11.11 13.05 22.92
C TYR A 145 12.24 13.95 22.38
N SER A 146 13.10 13.41 21.50
CA SER A 146 14.25 14.14 20.96
C SER A 146 13.88 15.13 19.85
N GLU A 147 14.62 16.24 19.75
CA GLU A 147 14.44 17.28 18.73
C GLU A 147 14.69 16.73 17.30
N GLU A 148 15.60 15.77 17.17
CA GLU A 148 15.91 15.11 15.89
C GLU A 148 14.71 14.33 15.36
N LEU A 149 13.94 13.67 16.24
CA LEU A 149 12.71 12.97 15.84
C LEU A 149 11.67 13.96 15.30
N TYR A 150 11.56 15.13 15.91
CA TYR A 150 10.68 16.19 15.43
C TYR A 150 11.09 16.65 14.02
N PHE A 151 12.36 17.02 13.81
CA PHE A 151 12.84 17.49 12.52
C PHE A 151 12.75 16.42 11.42
N TYR A 152 13.08 15.17 11.75
CA TYR A 152 12.91 14.04 10.86
C TYR A 152 11.45 13.89 10.44
N THR A 153 10.52 13.83 11.40
CA THR A 153 9.09 13.63 11.13
C THR A 153 8.52 14.78 10.31
N ARG A 154 8.86 16.03 10.67
CA ARG A 154 8.43 17.22 9.93
C ARG A 154 8.94 17.22 8.50
N SER A 155 10.21 16.88 8.29
CA SER A 155 10.80 16.78 6.95
C SER A 155 10.09 15.75 6.07
N MET A 156 9.75 14.59 6.65
CA MET A 156 8.99 13.54 5.95
C MET A 156 7.59 14.02 5.54
N VAL A 157 6.86 14.67 6.44
CA VAL A 157 5.51 15.21 6.15
C VAL A 157 5.56 16.27 5.05
N LEU A 158 6.51 17.22 5.13
CA LEU A 158 6.65 18.27 4.13
C LEU A 158 6.97 17.70 2.74
N ARG A 159 7.85 16.69 2.68
CA ARG A 159 8.19 16.04 1.41
C ARG A 159 6.98 15.31 0.81
N GLU A 160 6.16 14.68 1.65
CA GLU A 160 4.95 14.01 1.18
C GLU A 160 3.90 15.01 0.66
N ILE A 161 3.71 16.15 1.33
CA ILE A 161 2.83 17.24 0.85
C ILE A 161 3.32 17.77 -0.50
N GLU A 162 4.62 17.96 -0.67
CA GLU A 162 5.20 18.40 -1.94
C GLU A 162 4.90 17.41 -3.08
N LEU A 163 5.10 16.12 -2.83
CA LEU A 163 4.76 15.05 -3.78
C LEU A 163 3.27 15.10 -4.15
N ILE A 164 2.37 15.25 -3.17
CA ILE A 164 0.93 15.33 -3.42
C ILE A 164 0.62 16.52 -4.33
N LYS A 165 1.19 17.70 -4.06
CA LYS A 165 1.00 18.91 -4.90
C LYS A 165 1.56 18.76 -6.31
N GLU A 166 2.67 18.05 -6.48
CA GLU A 166 3.20 17.70 -7.81
C GLU A 166 2.22 16.80 -8.58
N LEU A 167 1.65 15.79 -7.91
CA LEU A 167 0.69 14.88 -8.53
C LEU A 167 -0.64 15.59 -8.86
N SER A 168 -1.15 16.45 -7.97
CA SER A 168 -2.38 17.21 -8.23
C SER A 168 -2.23 18.12 -9.45
N ARG A 169 -1.09 18.82 -9.59
CA ARG A 169 -0.82 19.64 -10.79
C ARG A 169 -0.78 18.82 -12.08
N LYS A 170 -0.25 17.60 -12.04
CA LYS A 170 -0.23 16.69 -13.20
C LYS A 170 -1.62 16.16 -13.57
N LEU A 171 -2.57 16.10 -12.63
CA LEU A 171 -3.95 15.68 -12.91
C LEU A 171 -4.80 16.77 -13.57
N GLU A 172 -4.38 18.03 -13.45
CA GLU A 172 -5.08 19.21 -13.99
C GLU A 172 -4.55 19.65 -15.36
N ALA A 173 -3.35 19.18 -15.73
CA ALA A 173 -2.69 19.45 -17.01
C ALA A 173 -3.16 18.51 -18.12
#